data_AF-A0A7Y3EVT1-F1
#
_entry.id   AF-A0A7Y3EVT1-F1
#
_cell.length_a   1.000
_cell.length_b   1.000
_cell.length_c   1.000
_cell.angle_alpha   90.00
_cell.angle_beta   90.00
_cell.angle_gamma   90.00
#
_symmetry.space_group_name_H-M   'P 1'
#
loop_
_entity.id
_entity.type
_entity.pdbx_description
1 polymer ?
#
loop_
_entity_poly.entity_id
_entity_poly.type
_entity_poly.pdbx_seq_one_letter_code
_entity_poly.pdbx_strand_id
1 'polypeptide(L)'
;MMVPTAGKLLLVFVLISLPFSFVEAAPVQQPVLVTNIRWTGTSWFGSPIIHNLGVGERKLVGTFYDVFVWDNQFNELAEAPHGTNEPHKGRIYPPAVCADLEGDGIYEVVVASTQGSVAAYEWKNNSLTLKAGWPASACDGGQCPEVRGMAAGDLDGDGDIEIVVTTTQTVTEAQVFIFNADGTIYQPAGYGCSAWPRYNTATGECGDADDNGQGNNGYGCYGLNVGIGNLDDDSFLEVVVTYDNHQINVFNHTGESMLASDYFSNRSSQFSGNRMNWGQFIRWFDPQVEENHYNLHTGTWPHPSSQKWMQWTDSPPNVIDVDGDGKNEVVGVSNVEMDVPYDTKHHSVMVLEGSYGDGSRSARRLTGWEMPVSSGYPQSRAGHSWYPPANPPAPTTANITGDSRPETIYAAHDGHLYCISPAATTLWSYDFRHGRNLMYASEAMVADLNQDYEPEIIFTTYGDPENIVPGVAHGYLVILNRDGQLLHDIEFPVQGTNGNGKGAPAAPTVMDLDGDGDLEIVAQTFGAGAFVYSVPDSAENQLIWPTGRGNYLRDGRSWIDANGSNVAGDVNSDGLPNLYDSISALQTVTGMASSDNPDADINGDQKIGLEEAIYLLNQAADL
;
A
#
# COMPACT_ATOMS: atom_id res chain seq x y z
N MET A 1 48.58 -43.04 47.06
CA MET A 1 48.02 -42.39 48.26
C MET A 1 48.82 -41.11 48.50
N MET A 2 48.34 -39.98 47.97
CA MET A 2 48.62 -38.60 48.38
C MET A 2 48.07 -37.67 47.31
N VAL A 3 46.99 -36.96 47.66
CA VAL A 3 46.40 -35.86 46.90
C VAL A 3 47.19 -34.59 47.26
N PRO A 4 47.66 -33.77 46.30
CA PRO A 4 48.13 -32.42 46.60
C PRO A 4 46.95 -31.44 46.52
N THR A 5 46.77 -30.66 47.58
CA THR A 5 45.82 -29.54 47.68
C THR A 5 46.18 -28.41 46.72
N ALA A 6 45.28 -28.11 45.78
CA ALA A 6 45.36 -26.93 44.91
C ALA A 6 44.98 -25.66 45.70
N GLY A 7 45.87 -24.65 45.67
CA GLY A 7 45.60 -23.33 46.20
C GLY A 7 44.60 -22.57 45.33
N LYS A 8 43.58 -21.98 45.94
CA LYS A 8 42.63 -21.09 45.27
C LYS A 8 43.28 -19.74 44.99
N LEU A 9 43.43 -19.39 43.72
CA LEU A 9 43.70 -18.03 43.26
C LEU A 9 42.37 -17.27 43.28
N LEU A 10 42.28 -16.21 44.08
CA LEU A 10 41.11 -15.32 44.12
C LEU A 10 41.29 -14.27 43.01
N LEU A 11 40.60 -14.44 41.89
CA LEU A 11 40.49 -13.40 40.86
C LEU A 11 39.46 -12.36 41.34
N VAL A 12 39.92 -11.15 41.66
CA VAL A 12 39.04 -10.01 41.94
C VAL A 12 38.67 -9.39 40.59
N PHE A 13 37.44 -9.60 40.13
CA PHE A 13 36.87 -8.84 39.02
C PHE A 13 36.56 -7.43 39.51
N VAL A 14 37.34 -6.46 39.06
CA VAL A 14 37.00 -5.04 39.18
C VAL A 14 35.99 -4.74 38.07
N LEU A 15 34.70 -4.65 38.43
CA LEU A 15 33.69 -4.07 37.56
C LEU A 15 33.99 -2.58 37.43
N ILE A 16 34.61 -2.20 36.31
CA ILE A 16 34.70 -0.80 35.90
C ILE A 16 33.33 -0.45 35.30
N SER A 17 32.48 0.21 36.08
CA SER A 17 31.27 0.84 35.54
C SER A 17 31.70 2.05 34.70
N LEU A 18 31.85 1.86 33.39
CA LEU A 18 31.90 2.98 32.47
C LEU A 18 30.50 3.62 32.44
N PRO A 19 30.37 4.94 32.62
CA PRO A 19 29.09 5.60 32.39
C PRO A 19 28.77 5.48 30.90
N PHE A 20 27.72 4.75 30.56
CA PHE A 20 27.09 4.86 29.25
C PHE A 20 26.48 6.26 29.17
N SER A 21 27.15 7.14 28.45
CA SER A 21 26.52 8.38 27.97
C SER A 21 25.55 7.95 26.87
N PHE A 22 24.25 7.95 27.14
CA PHE A 22 23.27 7.94 26.07
C PHE A 22 23.48 9.24 25.29
N VAL A 23 23.96 9.12 24.05
CA VAL A 23 23.90 10.22 23.10
C VAL A 23 22.45 10.26 22.67
N GLU A 24 21.75 11.33 23.02
CA GLU A 24 20.41 11.61 22.50
C GLU A 24 20.52 11.72 20.98
N ALA A 25 19.63 11.03 20.26
CA ALA A 25 19.58 11.10 18.81
C ALA A 25 19.46 12.55 18.35
N ALA A 26 20.02 12.85 17.17
CA ALA A 26 19.85 14.17 16.60
C ALA A 26 18.36 14.38 16.26
N PRO A 27 17.79 15.56 16.48
CA PRO A 27 16.42 15.80 16.07
C PRO A 27 16.33 15.79 14.54
N VAL A 28 15.20 15.31 14.01
CA VAL A 28 14.83 15.43 12.60
C VAL A 28 15.00 16.87 12.13
N GLN A 29 15.84 17.10 11.13
CA GLN A 29 16.04 18.42 10.57
C GLN A 29 14.83 18.89 9.78
N GLN A 30 14.60 20.21 9.74
CA GLN A 30 13.50 20.77 8.97
C GLN A 30 13.77 20.56 7.47
N PRO A 31 12.83 19.97 6.69
CA PRO A 31 12.96 19.87 5.26
C PRO A 31 13.23 21.22 4.59
N VAL A 32 14.21 21.26 3.69
CA VAL A 32 14.64 22.46 2.96
C VAL A 32 14.18 22.34 1.52
N LEU A 33 13.41 23.33 1.06
CA LEU A 33 12.94 23.36 -0.33
C LEU A 33 14.14 23.47 -1.29
N VAL A 34 14.33 22.45 -2.11
CA VAL A 34 15.36 22.41 -3.16
C VAL A 34 14.82 23.06 -4.43
N THR A 35 13.63 22.64 -4.88
CA THR A 35 13.03 23.17 -6.10
C THR A 35 11.51 23.09 -6.10
N ASN A 36 10.89 23.93 -6.94
CA ASN A 36 9.50 23.79 -7.35
C ASN A 36 9.46 23.60 -8.87
N ILE A 37 9.21 22.36 -9.30
CA ILE A 37 9.03 22.02 -10.72
C ILE A 37 7.64 22.50 -11.13
N ARG A 38 7.58 23.40 -12.12
CA ARG A 38 6.35 24.08 -12.55
C ARG A 38 5.90 23.58 -13.92
N TRP A 39 4.65 23.91 -14.27
CA TRP A 39 4.04 23.66 -15.58
C TRP A 39 3.78 22.20 -15.93
N THR A 40 3.71 21.34 -14.92
CA THR A 40 3.42 19.89 -15.08
C THR A 40 1.93 19.56 -15.13
N GLY A 41 1.05 20.55 -14.94
CA GLY A 41 -0.40 20.35 -14.89
C GLY A 41 -0.91 19.96 -13.51
N THR A 42 -1.82 18.98 -13.45
CA THR A 42 -2.52 18.55 -12.24
C THR A 42 -2.13 17.14 -11.85
N SER A 43 -1.67 16.96 -10.61
CA SER A 43 -1.58 15.64 -10.01
C SER A 43 -2.88 15.29 -9.30
N TRP A 44 -3.26 14.01 -9.38
CA TRP A 44 -4.35 13.42 -8.61
C TRP A 44 -3.75 12.53 -7.51
N PHE A 45 -4.09 11.26 -7.43
CA PHE A 45 -3.51 10.37 -6.43
C PHE A 45 -2.27 9.62 -6.96
N GLY A 46 -1.70 10.10 -8.08
CA GLY A 46 -0.49 9.56 -8.70
C GLY A 46 0.77 9.93 -7.91
N SER A 47 1.26 9.01 -7.07
CA SER A 47 2.53 9.18 -6.35
C SER A 47 3.70 9.37 -7.32
N PRO A 48 4.69 10.24 -7.02
CA PRO A 48 5.96 10.25 -7.74
C PRO A 48 6.76 8.96 -7.54
N ILE A 49 7.84 8.80 -8.31
CA ILE A 49 8.81 7.69 -8.22
C ILE A 49 10.22 8.28 -8.27
N ILE A 50 11.11 7.79 -7.40
CA ILE A 50 12.55 8.08 -7.46
C ILE A 50 13.29 6.80 -7.82
N HIS A 51 13.73 6.63 -9.05
CA HIS A 51 14.31 5.36 -9.50
C HIS A 51 15.41 5.55 -10.53
N ASN A 52 16.38 4.64 -10.59
CA ASN A 52 17.44 4.70 -11.61
C ASN A 52 16.96 4.29 -13.01
N LEU A 53 15.78 3.66 -13.11
CA LEU A 53 15.18 3.10 -14.33
C LEU A 53 16.15 2.15 -15.05
N GLY A 54 16.91 1.35 -14.29
CA GLY A 54 17.86 0.36 -14.78
C GLY A 54 19.25 0.90 -15.12
N VAL A 55 19.46 2.23 -15.13
CA VAL A 55 20.73 2.83 -15.59
C VAL A 55 21.12 4.13 -14.89
N GLY A 56 22.36 4.20 -14.38
CA GLY A 56 22.98 5.44 -13.91
C GLY A 56 22.32 6.03 -12.66
N GLU A 57 22.42 7.36 -12.51
CA GLU A 57 21.86 8.09 -11.37
C GLU A 57 20.34 7.98 -11.28
N ARG A 58 19.79 8.14 -10.08
CA ARG A 58 18.35 8.18 -9.85
C ARG A 58 17.70 9.36 -10.60
N LYS A 59 16.44 9.14 -10.95
CA LYS A 59 15.60 10.05 -11.72
C LYS A 59 14.30 10.24 -10.98
N LEU A 60 13.70 11.42 -11.14
CA LEU A 60 12.38 11.69 -10.63
C LEU A 60 11.36 11.47 -11.75
N VAL A 61 10.41 10.56 -11.54
CA VAL A 61 9.24 10.41 -12.40
C VAL A 61 8.03 11.09 -11.75
N GLY A 62 7.43 12.04 -12.47
CA GLY A 62 6.19 12.71 -12.09
C GLY A 62 5.01 12.22 -12.89
N THR A 63 3.87 12.08 -12.21
CA THR A 63 2.64 11.45 -12.74
C THR A 63 1.47 12.44 -12.60
N PHE A 64 1.33 13.29 -13.61
CA PHE A 64 0.28 14.30 -13.69
C PHE A 64 -0.82 13.83 -14.63
N TYR A 65 -1.24 14.65 -15.58
CA TYR A 65 -1.98 14.11 -16.75
C TYR A 65 -0.97 13.49 -17.72
N ASP A 66 0.18 14.16 -17.89
CA ASP A 66 1.35 13.65 -18.58
C ASP A 66 2.28 12.93 -17.60
N VAL A 67 3.19 12.11 -18.15
CA VAL A 67 4.30 11.52 -17.40
C VAL A 67 5.58 12.27 -17.73
N PHE A 68 6.30 12.70 -16.71
CA PHE A 68 7.58 13.40 -16.87
C PHE A 68 8.70 12.61 -16.21
N VAL A 69 9.90 12.68 -16.77
CA VAL A 69 11.13 12.17 -16.14
C VAL A 69 12.15 13.30 -16.08
N TRP A 70 12.63 13.59 -14.88
CA TRP A 70 13.72 14.54 -14.65
C TRP A 70 14.98 13.82 -14.13
N ASP A 71 16.15 14.36 -14.45
CA ASP A 71 17.38 13.97 -13.75
C ASP A 71 17.41 14.51 -12.32
N ASN A 72 18.44 14.14 -11.55
CA ASN A 72 18.67 14.61 -10.19
C ASN A 72 19.09 16.09 -10.07
N GLN A 73 19.22 16.82 -11.20
CA GLN A 73 19.33 18.28 -11.22
C GLN A 73 18.04 18.95 -11.74
N PHE A 74 16.95 18.18 -11.85
CA PHE A 74 15.63 18.63 -12.29
C PHE A 74 15.58 19.12 -13.74
N ASN A 75 16.53 18.70 -14.59
CA ASN A 75 16.40 18.88 -16.04
C ASN A 75 15.43 17.82 -16.57
N GLU A 76 14.46 18.25 -17.37
CA GLU A 76 13.51 17.33 -17.99
C GLU A 76 14.22 16.50 -19.07
N LEU A 77 14.18 15.18 -18.91
CA LEU A 77 14.73 14.22 -19.84
C LEU A 77 13.68 13.73 -20.83
N ALA A 78 12.45 13.50 -20.35
CA ALA A 78 11.36 12.98 -21.16
C ALA A 78 9.99 13.45 -20.67
N GLU A 79 9.06 13.53 -21.61
CA GLU A 79 7.63 13.75 -21.40
C GLU A 79 6.87 12.73 -22.27
N ALA A 80 5.94 11.99 -21.66
CA ALA A 80 4.92 11.24 -22.38
C ALA A 80 3.59 12.00 -22.23
N PRO A 81 3.08 12.65 -23.30
CA PRO A 81 1.88 13.44 -23.21
C PRO A 81 0.62 12.57 -23.18
N HIS A 82 -0.45 13.10 -22.59
CA HIS A 82 -1.80 12.56 -22.68
C HIS A 82 -2.57 13.14 -23.86
N GLY A 83 -3.56 12.41 -24.34
CA GLY A 83 -4.52 12.95 -25.29
C GLY A 83 -5.24 11.89 -26.11
N THR A 84 -6.18 12.31 -26.95
CA THR A 84 -6.99 11.40 -27.77
C THR A 84 -6.14 10.46 -28.63
N ASN A 85 -5.00 10.95 -29.14
CA ASN A 85 -4.09 10.19 -30.00
C ASN A 85 -2.88 9.62 -29.25
N GLU A 86 -2.74 9.89 -27.96
CA GLU A 86 -1.60 9.44 -27.16
C GLU A 86 -1.88 8.09 -26.49
N PRO A 87 -0.86 7.35 -26.03
CA PRO A 87 -1.08 6.02 -25.46
C PRO A 87 -1.96 6.03 -24.21
N HIS A 88 -1.83 7.04 -23.34
CA HIS A 88 -2.77 7.33 -22.24
C HIS A 88 -3.62 8.56 -22.56
N LYS A 89 -4.89 8.58 -22.13
CA LYS A 89 -5.92 9.47 -22.73
C LYS A 89 -6.25 10.73 -21.93
N GLY A 90 -5.80 10.83 -20.70
CA GLY A 90 -6.13 11.95 -19.82
C GLY A 90 -5.63 11.72 -18.41
N ARG A 91 -6.42 12.16 -17.43
CA ARG A 91 -6.11 12.05 -16.01
C ARG A 91 -5.53 10.67 -15.65
N ILE A 92 -4.33 10.67 -15.09
CA ILE A 92 -3.77 9.55 -14.35
C ILE A 92 -4.27 9.70 -12.91
N TYR A 93 -5.03 8.71 -12.45
CA TYR A 93 -5.64 8.75 -11.11
C TYR A 93 -4.82 7.93 -10.09
N PRO A 94 -4.51 6.64 -10.34
CA PRO A 94 -3.69 5.87 -9.41
C PRO A 94 -2.19 6.16 -9.55
N PRO A 95 -1.37 5.85 -8.52
CA PRO A 95 0.09 5.78 -8.64
C PRO A 95 0.53 4.93 -9.83
N ALA A 96 1.59 5.35 -10.51
CA ALA A 96 2.21 4.56 -11.58
C ALA A 96 3.00 3.38 -11.01
N VAL A 97 3.00 2.27 -11.74
CA VAL A 97 3.89 1.12 -11.47
C VAL A 97 5.24 1.40 -12.14
N CYS A 98 6.34 1.03 -11.46
CA CYS A 98 7.69 1.08 -12.02
C CYS A 98 8.39 -0.25 -11.79
N ALA A 99 8.58 -1.05 -12.84
CA ALA A 99 9.17 -2.37 -12.75
C ALA A 99 9.82 -2.76 -14.07
N ASP A 100 10.80 -3.67 -14.01
CA ASP A 100 11.28 -4.43 -15.18
C ASP A 100 10.29 -5.58 -15.40
N LEU A 101 9.37 -5.42 -16.36
CA LEU A 101 8.21 -6.32 -16.45
C LEU A 101 8.56 -7.72 -16.96
N GLU A 102 9.70 -7.87 -17.63
CA GLU A 102 10.10 -9.11 -18.32
C GLU A 102 11.50 -9.58 -17.87
N GLY A 103 12.09 -8.94 -16.86
CA GLY A 103 13.43 -9.21 -16.35
C GLY A 103 14.56 -8.96 -17.36
N ASP A 104 14.39 -8.04 -18.32
CA ASP A 104 15.35 -7.78 -19.40
C ASP A 104 16.39 -6.67 -19.07
N GLY A 105 16.25 -6.05 -17.89
CA GLY A 105 17.05 -4.95 -17.39
C GLY A 105 16.54 -3.57 -17.82
N ILE A 106 15.42 -3.49 -18.54
CA ILE A 106 14.78 -2.25 -18.97
C ILE A 106 13.55 -2.04 -18.11
N TYR A 107 13.51 -0.90 -17.41
CA TYR A 107 12.37 -0.58 -16.56
C TYR A 107 11.27 0.11 -17.33
N GLU A 108 10.05 -0.30 -17.04
CA GLU A 108 8.83 0.34 -17.49
C GLU A 108 8.25 1.26 -16.43
N VAL A 109 7.65 2.37 -16.89
CA VAL A 109 6.67 3.14 -16.14
C VAL A 109 5.29 2.85 -16.73
N VAL A 110 4.42 2.21 -15.95
CA VAL A 110 3.04 1.87 -16.36
C VAL A 110 2.07 2.85 -15.74
N VAL A 111 1.21 3.44 -16.56
CA VAL A 111 0.18 4.40 -16.15
C VAL A 111 -1.20 3.98 -16.61
N ALA A 112 -2.18 4.22 -15.75
CA ALA A 112 -3.58 4.01 -16.05
C ALA A 112 -4.36 5.33 -16.00
N SER A 113 -5.25 5.52 -16.96
CA SER A 113 -5.90 6.81 -17.19
C SER A 113 -7.40 6.69 -17.54
N THR A 114 -8.02 7.82 -17.82
CA THR A 114 -9.40 7.88 -18.32
C THR A 114 -9.59 7.07 -19.61
N GLN A 115 -10.85 6.81 -20.00
CA GLN A 115 -11.19 6.05 -21.21
C GLN A 115 -10.64 4.62 -21.21
N GLY A 116 -10.55 3.97 -20.05
CA GLY A 116 -10.09 2.59 -19.90
C GLY A 116 -8.65 2.35 -20.36
N SER A 117 -7.82 3.39 -20.47
CA SER A 117 -6.53 3.30 -21.13
C SER A 117 -5.40 3.01 -20.14
N VAL A 118 -4.57 2.02 -20.47
CA VAL A 118 -3.37 1.65 -19.70
C VAL A 118 -2.17 1.62 -20.65
N ALA A 119 -1.06 2.25 -20.30
CA ALA A 119 0.12 2.36 -21.14
C ALA A 119 1.40 2.05 -20.35
N ALA A 120 2.26 1.20 -20.91
CA ALA A 120 3.60 0.95 -20.39
C ALA A 120 4.65 1.65 -21.27
N TYR A 121 5.56 2.39 -20.63
CA TYR A 121 6.65 3.10 -21.28
C TYR A 121 8.00 2.55 -20.82
N GLU A 122 8.77 2.00 -21.73
CA GLU A 122 10.14 1.57 -21.48
C GLU A 122 11.08 2.78 -21.40
N TRP A 123 12.02 2.74 -20.45
CA TRP A 123 13.07 3.74 -20.35
C TRP A 123 14.29 3.38 -21.22
N LYS A 124 14.45 4.07 -22.35
CA LYS A 124 15.56 3.81 -23.29
C LYS A 124 16.20 5.11 -23.76
N ASN A 125 17.53 5.21 -23.63
CA ASN A 125 18.32 6.35 -24.13
C ASN A 125 17.82 7.72 -23.64
N ASN A 126 17.51 7.85 -22.35
CA ASN A 126 16.90 9.05 -21.77
C ASN A 126 15.57 9.46 -22.43
N SER A 127 14.73 8.50 -22.76
CA SER A 127 13.41 8.73 -23.35
C SER A 127 12.43 7.66 -22.91
N LEU A 128 11.18 8.07 -22.72
CA LEU A 128 10.05 7.16 -22.56
C LEU A 128 9.61 6.67 -23.95
N THR A 129 9.71 5.38 -24.20
CA THR A 129 9.26 4.75 -25.45
C THR A 129 8.10 3.81 -25.13
N LEU A 130 7.00 3.90 -25.88
CA LEU A 130 5.88 2.98 -25.70
C LEU A 130 6.35 1.54 -25.90
N LYS A 131 6.13 0.68 -24.90
CA LYS A 131 6.48 -0.74 -24.96
C LYS A 131 5.70 -1.43 -26.07
N ALA A 132 6.31 -2.40 -26.75
CA ALA A 132 5.62 -3.20 -27.76
C ALA A 132 4.38 -3.89 -27.15
N GLY A 133 3.27 -3.90 -27.88
CA GLY A 133 1.99 -4.46 -27.42
C GLY A 133 1.08 -3.49 -26.65
N TRP A 134 1.64 -2.39 -26.12
CA TRP A 134 0.89 -1.33 -25.44
C TRP A 134 0.44 -0.22 -26.41
N PRO A 135 -0.59 0.60 -26.07
CA PRO A 135 -1.39 0.57 -24.85
C PRO A 135 -2.43 -0.56 -24.83
N ALA A 136 -2.79 -0.99 -23.62
CA ALA A 136 -3.88 -1.91 -23.36
C ALA A 136 -5.19 -1.15 -23.04
N SER A 137 -6.31 -1.89 -23.05
CA SER A 137 -7.66 -1.34 -22.90
C SER A 137 -8.46 -2.12 -21.87
N ALA A 138 -8.83 -1.47 -20.77
CA ALA A 138 -9.78 -1.89 -19.75
C ALA A 138 -11.22 -1.45 -20.09
N CYS A 139 -11.59 -1.56 -21.37
CA CYS A 139 -12.95 -1.32 -21.83
C CYS A 139 -13.70 -2.64 -21.96
N ASP A 140 -14.90 -2.70 -21.38
CA ASP A 140 -15.78 -3.85 -21.50
C ASP A 140 -17.25 -3.41 -21.46
N GLY A 141 -18.16 -4.24 -21.96
CA GLY A 141 -19.59 -3.90 -21.96
C GLY A 141 -19.97 -2.68 -22.80
N GLY A 142 -19.11 -2.27 -23.72
CA GLY A 142 -19.26 -1.03 -24.49
C GLY A 142 -19.03 0.25 -23.68
N GLN A 143 -18.41 0.16 -22.50
CA GLN A 143 -17.95 1.32 -21.73
C GLN A 143 -16.42 1.33 -21.63
N CYS A 144 -15.88 2.54 -21.48
CA CYS A 144 -14.48 2.78 -21.20
C CYS A 144 -14.37 3.74 -20.01
N PRO A 145 -14.77 3.31 -18.81
CA PRO A 145 -14.72 4.17 -17.65
C PRO A 145 -13.27 4.48 -17.25
N GLU A 146 -13.10 5.40 -16.32
CA GLU A 146 -11.78 5.71 -15.82
C GLU A 146 -11.22 4.57 -14.98
N VAL A 147 -9.92 4.31 -15.15
CA VAL A 147 -9.14 3.40 -14.31
C VAL A 147 -8.69 4.15 -13.05
N ARG A 148 -8.98 3.60 -11.88
CA ARG A 148 -8.73 4.25 -10.58
C ARG A 148 -7.96 3.41 -9.58
N GLY A 149 -7.69 2.14 -9.87
CA GLY A 149 -6.73 1.32 -9.15
C GLY A 149 -5.75 0.69 -10.13
N MET A 150 -4.50 0.54 -9.69
CA MET A 150 -3.45 -0.17 -10.40
C MET A 150 -2.45 -0.72 -9.40
N ALA A 151 -2.08 -1.98 -9.58
CA ALA A 151 -1.02 -2.67 -8.86
C ALA A 151 -0.34 -3.67 -9.81
N ALA A 152 0.79 -4.22 -9.41
CA ALA A 152 1.53 -5.20 -10.18
C ALA A 152 2.14 -6.28 -9.29
N GLY A 153 2.49 -7.41 -9.88
CA GLY A 153 3.18 -8.51 -9.20
C GLY A 153 3.36 -9.69 -10.14
N ASP A 154 4.34 -10.54 -9.84
CA ASP A 154 4.51 -11.85 -10.47
C ASP A 154 3.43 -12.79 -9.91
N LEU A 155 2.28 -12.88 -10.56
CA LEU A 155 1.10 -13.54 -9.98
C LEU A 155 1.23 -15.07 -10.03
N ASP A 156 1.97 -15.61 -11.01
CA ASP A 156 2.16 -17.05 -11.17
C ASP A 156 3.59 -17.56 -10.92
N GLY A 157 4.50 -16.69 -10.49
CA GLY A 157 5.86 -17.07 -10.11
C GLY A 157 6.74 -17.42 -11.30
N ASP A 158 6.44 -16.93 -12.51
CA ASP A 158 7.21 -17.21 -13.72
C ASP A 158 8.33 -16.19 -13.98
N GLY A 159 8.35 -15.10 -13.23
CA GLY A 159 9.34 -14.03 -13.27
C GLY A 159 8.94 -12.83 -14.13
N ASP A 160 7.86 -12.91 -14.91
CA ASP A 160 7.25 -11.76 -15.55
C ASP A 160 6.27 -11.07 -14.57
N ILE A 161 6.07 -9.76 -14.74
CA ILE A 161 5.21 -8.95 -13.86
C ILE A 161 3.88 -8.65 -14.53
N GLU A 162 2.79 -9.13 -13.95
CA GLU A 162 1.43 -8.78 -14.38
C GLU A 162 1.00 -7.41 -13.85
N ILE A 163 0.19 -6.72 -14.64
CA ILE A 163 -0.43 -5.44 -14.28
C ILE A 163 -1.92 -5.63 -14.03
N VAL A 164 -2.36 -5.40 -12.80
CA VAL A 164 -3.78 -5.40 -12.40
C VAL A 164 -4.32 -3.99 -12.42
N VAL A 165 -5.47 -3.78 -13.05
CA VAL A 165 -6.17 -2.50 -13.04
C VAL A 165 -7.65 -2.64 -12.69
N THR A 166 -8.19 -1.63 -12.01
CA THR A 166 -9.60 -1.58 -11.63
C THR A 166 -10.29 -0.31 -12.11
N THR A 167 -11.52 -0.46 -12.59
CA THR A 167 -12.26 0.60 -13.28
C THR A 167 -13.52 1.04 -12.53
N THR A 168 -13.97 2.25 -12.83
CA THR A 168 -15.24 2.82 -12.32
C THR A 168 -16.48 2.27 -13.03
N GLN A 169 -16.40 1.09 -13.66
CA GLN A 169 -17.50 0.44 -14.39
C GLN A 169 -18.68 0.08 -13.47
N THR A 170 -19.89 0.45 -13.89
CA THR A 170 -21.13 0.18 -13.16
C THR A 170 -22.13 -0.71 -13.91
N VAL A 171 -21.85 -1.11 -15.15
CA VAL A 171 -22.64 -2.15 -15.85
C VAL A 171 -22.15 -3.54 -15.45
N THR A 172 -23.02 -4.56 -15.56
CA THR A 172 -22.73 -5.96 -15.19
C THR A 172 -21.80 -6.63 -16.19
N GLU A 173 -20.55 -6.20 -16.20
CA GLU A 173 -19.43 -6.59 -17.09
C GLU A 173 -18.13 -6.37 -16.31
N ALA A 174 -16.95 -6.49 -16.93
CA ALA A 174 -15.69 -6.45 -16.19
C ALA A 174 -15.36 -5.10 -15.54
N GLN A 175 -14.84 -5.16 -14.31
CA GLN A 175 -14.27 -4.03 -13.55
C GLN A 175 -12.75 -4.19 -13.35
N VAL A 176 -12.25 -5.42 -13.35
CA VAL A 176 -10.89 -5.85 -13.00
C VAL A 176 -10.26 -6.52 -14.21
N PHE A 177 -9.11 -6.01 -14.62
CA PHE A 177 -8.35 -6.51 -15.77
C PHE A 177 -6.94 -6.80 -15.31
N ILE A 178 -6.37 -7.89 -15.84
CA ILE A 178 -4.96 -8.21 -15.64
C ILE A 178 -4.32 -8.32 -17.02
N PHE A 179 -3.16 -7.68 -17.17
CA PHE A 179 -2.37 -7.70 -18.38
C PHE A 179 -1.02 -8.34 -18.13
N ASN A 180 -0.57 -9.17 -19.07
CA ASN A 180 0.82 -9.63 -19.15
C ASN A 180 1.75 -8.44 -19.41
N ALA A 181 3.05 -8.65 -19.23
CA ALA A 181 4.08 -7.68 -19.57
C ALA A 181 4.01 -7.15 -21.03
N ASP A 182 3.56 -8.00 -21.97
CA ASP A 182 3.37 -7.66 -23.39
C ASP A 182 2.06 -6.89 -23.70
N GLY A 183 1.26 -6.57 -22.68
CA GLY A 183 0.00 -5.82 -22.79
C GLY A 183 -1.21 -6.66 -23.23
N THR A 184 -1.06 -7.97 -23.45
CA THR A 184 -2.20 -8.88 -23.67
C THR A 184 -2.91 -9.20 -22.36
N ILE A 185 -4.18 -9.61 -22.42
CA ILE A 185 -4.92 -10.01 -21.21
C ILE A 185 -4.29 -11.28 -20.63
N TYR A 186 -3.96 -11.25 -19.34
CA TYR A 186 -3.37 -12.36 -18.61
C TYR A 186 -4.30 -13.57 -18.58
N GLN A 187 -3.75 -14.74 -18.87
CA GLN A 187 -4.43 -16.03 -18.82
C GLN A 187 -3.42 -17.07 -18.29
N PRO A 188 -3.62 -17.62 -17.08
CA PRO A 188 -2.66 -18.52 -16.47
C PRO A 188 -2.43 -19.77 -17.33
N ALA A 189 -1.17 -20.17 -17.46
CA ALA A 189 -0.78 -21.30 -18.28
C ALA A 189 -1.45 -22.60 -17.78
N GLY A 190 -2.09 -23.33 -18.70
CA GLY A 190 -2.73 -24.61 -18.38
C GLY A 190 -4.07 -24.50 -17.64
N TYR A 191 -4.56 -23.29 -17.36
CA TYR A 191 -5.91 -23.08 -16.86
C TYR A 191 -6.93 -23.31 -17.99
N GLY A 192 -7.96 -24.13 -17.72
CA GLY A 192 -8.83 -24.70 -18.76
C GLY A 192 -9.89 -23.77 -19.34
N CYS A 193 -9.91 -22.51 -18.92
CA CYS A 193 -10.96 -21.54 -19.20
C CYS A 193 -10.41 -20.10 -19.21
N SER A 194 -11.28 -19.13 -19.54
CA SER A 194 -10.91 -17.72 -19.56
C SER A 194 -10.87 -17.18 -18.12
N ALA A 195 -9.68 -16.86 -17.64
CA ALA A 195 -9.42 -16.35 -16.29
C ALA A 195 -9.80 -14.88 -16.13
N TRP A 196 -9.35 -14.02 -17.05
CA TRP A 196 -9.56 -12.56 -16.98
C TRP A 196 -10.19 -12.03 -18.27
N PRO A 197 -10.87 -10.87 -18.23
CA PRO A 197 -11.12 -10.00 -17.08
C PRO A 197 -12.30 -10.44 -16.18
N ARG A 198 -12.47 -9.77 -15.03
CA ARG A 198 -13.53 -10.04 -14.03
C ARG A 198 -14.30 -8.78 -13.65
N TYR A 199 -15.60 -8.83 -13.36
CA TYR A 199 -16.47 -10.00 -13.46
C TYR A 199 -16.93 -10.26 -14.89
N ASN A 200 -17.15 -11.52 -15.23
CA ASN A 200 -17.78 -11.91 -16.48
C ASN A 200 -19.20 -12.41 -16.24
N THR A 201 -20.04 -12.39 -17.27
CA THR A 201 -21.43 -12.87 -17.16
C THR A 201 -21.59 -14.33 -17.61
N ALA A 202 -20.50 -15.10 -17.68
CA ALA A 202 -20.56 -16.49 -18.10
C ALA A 202 -21.17 -17.36 -16.99
N THR A 203 -21.89 -18.41 -17.40
CA THR A 203 -22.42 -19.44 -16.48
C THR A 203 -21.59 -20.71 -16.57
N GLY A 204 -21.52 -21.49 -15.50
CA GLY A 204 -20.81 -22.75 -15.42
C GLY A 204 -19.39 -22.59 -14.89
N GLU A 205 -18.55 -23.61 -15.12
CA GLU A 205 -17.16 -23.61 -14.65
C GLU A 205 -16.43 -22.33 -15.09
N CYS A 206 -15.77 -21.68 -14.13
CA CYS A 206 -15.05 -20.42 -14.28
C CYS A 206 -15.90 -19.18 -14.60
N GLY A 207 -17.23 -19.27 -14.68
CA GLY A 207 -18.12 -18.13 -14.94
C GLY A 207 -18.65 -17.50 -13.67
N ASP A 208 -18.70 -16.16 -13.59
CA ASP A 208 -19.12 -15.49 -12.35
C ASP A 208 -20.64 -15.46 -12.16
N ALA A 209 -21.45 -15.66 -13.21
CA ALA A 209 -22.90 -15.42 -13.12
C ALA A 209 -23.65 -16.39 -12.18
N ASP A 210 -23.13 -17.59 -12.00
CA ASP A 210 -23.65 -18.63 -11.11
C ASP A 210 -22.57 -19.27 -10.24
N ASP A 211 -21.38 -18.67 -10.17
CA ASP A 211 -20.28 -19.12 -9.32
C ASP A 211 -20.77 -19.34 -7.88
N ASN A 212 -20.49 -20.54 -7.36
CA ASN A 212 -20.86 -20.98 -6.03
C ASN A 212 -22.35 -20.73 -5.66
N GLY A 213 -23.25 -20.72 -6.65
CA GLY A 213 -24.70 -20.57 -6.48
C GLY A 213 -25.25 -19.19 -6.84
N GLN A 214 -25.03 -18.17 -5.99
CA GLN A 214 -25.60 -16.83 -6.21
C GLN A 214 -24.87 -16.06 -7.33
N GLY A 215 -23.66 -16.49 -7.71
CA GLY A 215 -22.77 -15.75 -8.59
C GLY A 215 -22.03 -14.62 -7.87
N ASN A 216 -21.12 -13.98 -8.59
CA ASN A 216 -20.41 -12.77 -8.18
C ASN A 216 -20.77 -11.60 -9.10
N ASN A 217 -20.66 -10.39 -8.58
CA ASN A 217 -20.88 -9.18 -9.35
C ASN A 217 -20.05 -8.02 -8.81
N GLY A 218 -19.58 -7.16 -9.70
CA GLY A 218 -18.87 -5.94 -9.33
C GLY A 218 -19.73 -4.72 -9.59
N TYR A 219 -19.39 -3.64 -8.90
CA TYR A 219 -19.96 -2.33 -9.18
C TYR A 219 -18.96 -1.26 -8.75
N GLY A 220 -18.20 -0.74 -9.72
CA GLY A 220 -17.30 0.41 -9.60
C GLY A 220 -16.17 0.29 -8.57
N CYS A 221 -14.94 0.56 -9.01
CA CYS A 221 -13.76 0.74 -8.16
C CYS A 221 -13.36 2.23 -8.22
N TYR A 222 -13.48 2.99 -7.13
CA TYR A 222 -13.40 4.47 -7.14
C TYR A 222 -12.17 5.10 -6.48
N GLY A 223 -11.41 4.36 -5.67
CA GLY A 223 -10.26 4.85 -4.91
C GLY A 223 -9.18 3.78 -4.67
N LEU A 224 -8.25 3.63 -5.63
CA LEU A 224 -7.05 2.80 -5.53
C LEU A 224 -7.32 1.31 -5.18
N ASN A 225 -8.52 0.80 -5.47
CA ASN A 225 -9.11 -0.45 -4.95
C ASN A 225 -8.46 -1.75 -5.45
N VAL A 226 -7.15 -1.89 -5.34
CA VAL A 226 -6.45 -3.14 -5.64
C VAL A 226 -5.24 -3.29 -4.73
N GLY A 227 -5.04 -4.51 -4.25
CA GLY A 227 -3.85 -4.97 -3.54
C GLY A 227 -3.51 -6.38 -3.99
N ILE A 228 -2.24 -6.77 -3.88
CA ILE A 228 -1.73 -8.06 -4.35
C ILE A 228 -0.86 -8.67 -3.27
N GLY A 229 -1.00 -9.97 -3.05
CA GLY A 229 -0.13 -10.71 -2.15
C GLY A 229 -0.65 -12.12 -1.91
N ASN A 230 0.23 -12.97 -1.38
CA ASN A 230 -0.12 -14.34 -1.08
C ASN A 230 -1.08 -14.39 0.13
N LEU A 231 -2.24 -15.01 -0.06
CA LEU A 231 -3.31 -15.17 0.92
C LEU A 231 -3.68 -16.64 1.14
N ASP A 232 -2.89 -17.61 0.69
CA ASP A 232 -3.05 -19.03 1.01
C ASP A 232 -1.72 -19.81 1.09
N ASP A 233 -1.77 -21.15 1.02
CA ASP A 233 -0.57 -21.99 1.25
C ASP A 233 0.24 -22.26 -0.03
N ASP A 234 -0.17 -21.74 -1.20
CA ASP A 234 0.58 -21.88 -2.44
C ASP A 234 1.54 -20.70 -2.68
N SER A 235 2.21 -20.66 -3.83
CA SER A 235 3.21 -19.62 -4.14
C SER A 235 2.70 -18.53 -5.06
N PHE A 236 1.47 -18.66 -5.56
CA PHE A 236 0.85 -17.68 -6.43
C PHE A 236 0.35 -16.49 -5.60
N LEU A 237 0.15 -15.36 -6.26
CA LEU A 237 -0.34 -14.15 -5.58
C LEU A 237 -1.81 -13.94 -5.87
N GLU A 238 -2.57 -13.66 -4.82
CA GLU A 238 -3.98 -13.31 -4.92
C GLU A 238 -4.15 -11.81 -5.18
N VAL A 239 -5.29 -11.49 -5.82
CA VAL A 239 -5.70 -10.13 -6.14
C VAL A 239 -6.89 -9.75 -5.27
N VAL A 240 -6.71 -8.75 -4.41
CA VAL A 240 -7.74 -8.22 -3.53
C VAL A 240 -8.35 -6.96 -4.14
N VAL A 241 -9.68 -6.92 -4.27
CA VAL A 241 -10.40 -5.80 -4.89
C VAL A 241 -11.60 -5.39 -4.03
N THR A 242 -11.83 -4.08 -3.95
CA THR A 242 -12.95 -3.48 -3.22
C THR A 242 -13.88 -2.69 -4.16
N TYR A 243 -15.17 -2.63 -3.82
CA TYR A 243 -16.23 -2.16 -4.72
C TYR A 243 -17.24 -1.23 -4.04
N ASP A 244 -17.94 -0.42 -4.84
CA ASP A 244 -19.00 0.49 -4.40
C ASP A 244 -20.33 -0.21 -4.05
N ASN A 245 -20.49 -1.49 -4.39
CA ASN A 245 -21.61 -2.31 -3.91
C ASN A 245 -21.37 -2.93 -2.52
N HIS A 246 -20.48 -2.37 -1.70
CA HIS A 246 -20.18 -2.81 -0.33
C HIS A 246 -19.41 -4.13 -0.22
N GLN A 247 -18.82 -4.60 -1.30
CA GLN A 247 -18.11 -5.88 -1.33
C GLN A 247 -16.59 -5.70 -1.35
N ILE A 248 -15.92 -6.72 -0.83
CA ILE A 248 -14.50 -6.98 -0.99
C ILE A 248 -14.38 -8.39 -1.55
N ASN A 249 -13.53 -8.61 -2.53
CA ASN A 249 -13.29 -9.92 -3.10
C ASN A 249 -11.80 -10.22 -3.15
N VAL A 250 -11.46 -11.51 -3.05
CA VAL A 250 -10.12 -12.03 -3.27
C VAL A 250 -10.21 -13.03 -4.40
N PHE A 251 -9.44 -12.79 -5.45
CA PHE A 251 -9.31 -13.70 -6.58
C PHE A 251 -7.97 -14.40 -6.52
N ASN A 252 -7.97 -15.70 -6.79
CA ASN A 252 -6.74 -16.38 -7.22
C ASN A 252 -6.24 -15.75 -8.52
N HIS A 253 -4.97 -15.94 -8.87
CA HIS A 253 -4.44 -15.50 -10.16
C HIS A 253 -5.22 -16.09 -11.36
N THR A 254 -5.95 -17.20 -11.18
CA THR A 254 -6.88 -17.81 -12.15
C THR A 254 -8.19 -17.03 -12.37
N GLY A 255 -8.42 -15.96 -11.62
CA GLY A 255 -9.65 -15.16 -11.66
C GLY A 255 -10.83 -15.80 -10.92
N GLU A 256 -10.63 -16.94 -10.27
CA GLU A 256 -11.63 -17.55 -9.40
C GLU A 256 -11.71 -16.80 -8.07
N SER A 257 -12.92 -16.48 -7.61
CA SER A 257 -13.13 -15.92 -6.27
C SER A 257 -12.85 -17.00 -5.22
N MET A 258 -12.00 -16.67 -4.25
CA MET A 258 -11.69 -17.58 -3.14
C MET A 258 -12.94 -17.90 -2.32
N LEU A 259 -13.06 -19.16 -1.87
CA LEU A 259 -14.10 -19.55 -0.92
C LEU A 259 -13.81 -18.93 0.46
N ALA A 260 -14.78 -18.19 1.01
CA ALA A 260 -14.73 -17.76 2.41
C ALA A 260 -14.96 -18.96 3.33
N SER A 261 -14.67 -18.86 4.64
CA SER A 261 -14.92 -19.89 5.66
C SER A 261 -16.34 -20.49 5.55
N ASP A 262 -16.50 -21.77 5.93
CA ASP A 262 -17.82 -22.41 6.02
C ASP A 262 -18.79 -21.73 7.01
N TYR A 263 -18.27 -20.86 7.87
CA TYR A 263 -19.03 -19.91 8.66
C TYR A 263 -19.95 -19.01 7.83
N PHE A 264 -19.55 -18.65 6.60
CA PHE A 264 -20.34 -17.80 5.72
C PHE A 264 -21.17 -18.67 4.78
N SER A 265 -22.45 -18.86 5.13
CA SER A 265 -23.40 -19.60 4.30
C SER A 265 -24.63 -18.76 3.96
N ASN A 266 -25.19 -18.99 2.78
CA ASN A 266 -26.25 -18.17 2.25
C ASN A 266 -27.58 -18.47 2.98
N ARG A 267 -28.22 -17.41 3.48
CA ARG A 267 -29.49 -17.48 4.21
C ARG A 267 -30.72 -17.47 3.29
N SER A 268 -30.57 -17.04 2.04
CA SER A 268 -31.66 -16.95 1.06
C SER A 268 -32.22 -18.33 0.75
N SER A 269 -33.55 -18.45 0.65
CA SER A 269 -34.20 -19.74 0.40
C SER A 269 -33.77 -20.42 -0.90
N GLN A 270 -33.28 -19.63 -1.89
CA GLN A 270 -32.81 -20.16 -3.16
C GLN A 270 -31.44 -20.87 -3.05
N PHE A 271 -30.59 -20.41 -2.14
CA PHE A 271 -29.20 -20.87 -2.00
C PHE A 271 -28.90 -21.34 -0.57
N SER A 272 -29.95 -21.70 0.18
CA SER A 272 -29.88 -21.92 1.63
C SER A 272 -28.79 -22.92 2.01
N GLY A 273 -27.82 -22.48 2.81
CA GLY A 273 -26.73 -23.31 3.30
C GLY A 273 -25.57 -23.50 2.32
N ASN A 274 -25.63 -22.94 1.11
CA ASN A 274 -24.46 -22.88 0.24
C ASN A 274 -23.40 -22.01 0.90
N ARG A 275 -22.17 -22.52 0.99
CA ARG A 275 -20.99 -21.74 1.39
C ARG A 275 -20.84 -20.55 0.43
N MET A 276 -20.40 -19.40 0.91
CA MET A 276 -20.16 -18.21 0.07
C MET A 276 -18.67 -18.03 -0.19
N ASN A 277 -18.33 -17.40 -1.32
CA ASN A 277 -16.98 -16.90 -1.61
C ASN A 277 -16.83 -15.46 -1.06
N TRP A 278 -15.63 -14.88 -1.12
CA TRP A 278 -15.37 -13.52 -0.61
C TRP A 278 -16.29 -12.47 -1.26
N GLY A 279 -16.52 -12.56 -2.57
CA GLY A 279 -17.31 -11.60 -3.36
C GLY A 279 -18.83 -11.70 -3.23
N GLN A 280 -19.37 -12.63 -2.44
CA GLN A 280 -20.81 -12.93 -2.39
C GLN A 280 -21.57 -12.26 -1.23
N PHE A 281 -20.87 -11.60 -0.32
CA PHE A 281 -21.49 -10.98 0.85
C PHE A 281 -20.87 -9.63 1.18
N ILE A 282 -21.57 -8.86 1.99
CA ILE A 282 -21.10 -7.57 2.51
C ILE A 282 -20.69 -7.73 3.97
N ARG A 283 -19.92 -6.78 4.49
CA ARG A 283 -19.53 -6.79 5.89
C ARG A 283 -20.49 -5.95 6.73
N TRP A 284 -20.81 -6.42 7.93
CA TRP A 284 -21.59 -5.66 8.91
C TRP A 284 -20.67 -5.17 10.02
N PHE A 285 -20.88 -3.97 10.55
CA PHE A 285 -19.97 -3.43 11.57
C PHE A 285 -19.94 -4.31 12.84
N ASP A 286 -21.12 -4.72 13.31
CA ASP A 286 -21.30 -5.57 14.47
C ASP A 286 -21.14 -7.06 14.07
N PRO A 287 -20.16 -7.80 14.62
CA PRO A 287 -19.93 -9.20 14.29
C PRO A 287 -21.12 -10.10 14.66
N GLN A 288 -21.95 -9.71 15.63
CA GLN A 288 -23.16 -10.45 15.99
C GLN A 288 -24.20 -10.40 14.86
N VAL A 289 -24.21 -9.33 14.05
CA VAL A 289 -25.06 -9.24 12.87
C VAL A 289 -24.58 -10.23 11.81
N GLU A 290 -23.27 -10.31 11.55
CA GLU A 290 -22.70 -11.30 10.65
C GLU A 290 -22.97 -12.73 11.13
N GLU A 291 -22.81 -13.00 12.43
CA GLU A 291 -23.09 -14.33 13.01
C GLU A 291 -24.54 -14.76 12.82
N ASN A 292 -25.49 -13.89 13.16
CA ASN A 292 -26.90 -14.21 13.01
C ASN A 292 -27.30 -14.31 11.54
N HIS A 293 -26.70 -13.48 10.68
CA HIS A 293 -27.06 -13.43 9.27
C HIS A 293 -26.46 -14.57 8.45
N TYR A 294 -25.16 -14.81 8.56
CA TYR A 294 -24.41 -15.68 7.65
C TYR A 294 -24.11 -17.07 8.22
N ASN A 295 -24.09 -17.22 9.56
CA ASN A 295 -23.77 -18.51 10.19
C ASN A 295 -25.01 -19.20 10.80
N LEU A 296 -25.68 -18.53 11.75
CA LEU A 296 -26.81 -19.13 12.48
C LEU A 296 -28.14 -19.03 11.73
N HIS A 297 -28.23 -18.12 10.75
CA HIS A 297 -29.45 -17.82 9.97
C HIS A 297 -30.67 -17.46 10.83
N THR A 298 -30.45 -16.82 11.98
CA THR A 298 -31.49 -16.45 12.95
C THR A 298 -31.82 -14.94 12.92
N GLY A 299 -32.82 -14.53 13.70
CA GLY A 299 -33.21 -13.12 13.83
C GLY A 299 -33.88 -12.52 12.58
N THR A 300 -34.04 -11.21 12.55
CA THR A 300 -34.53 -10.47 11.37
C THR A 300 -33.41 -10.31 10.34
N TRP A 301 -33.77 -10.06 9.07
CA TRP A 301 -32.78 -9.66 8.07
C TRP A 301 -32.16 -8.31 8.46
N PRO A 302 -30.83 -8.17 8.41
CA PRO A 302 -30.19 -6.91 8.75
C PRO A 302 -30.47 -5.85 7.69
N HIS A 303 -30.51 -4.59 8.11
CA HIS A 303 -30.87 -3.47 7.24
C HIS A 303 -30.22 -2.16 7.72
N PRO A 304 -29.73 -1.29 6.82
CA PRO A 304 -29.02 -0.06 7.17
C PRO A 304 -29.85 0.93 8.02
N SER A 305 -31.18 0.82 8.02
CA SER A 305 -32.04 1.61 8.92
C SER A 305 -31.88 1.28 10.41
N SER A 306 -31.21 0.17 10.75
CA SER A 306 -31.07 -0.32 12.13
C SER A 306 -29.70 -0.91 12.47
N GLN A 307 -28.92 -1.32 11.48
CA GLN A 307 -27.56 -1.84 11.67
C GLN A 307 -26.59 -1.08 10.77
N LYS A 308 -25.34 -0.92 11.22
CA LYS A 308 -24.27 -0.36 10.42
C LYS A 308 -23.68 -1.42 9.49
N TRP A 309 -23.47 -1.10 8.23
CA TRP A 309 -22.71 -1.92 7.29
C TRP A 309 -21.38 -1.26 6.93
N MET A 310 -20.48 -2.03 6.33
CA MET A 310 -19.22 -1.55 5.79
C MET A 310 -19.39 -1.26 4.30
N GLN A 311 -18.80 -0.18 3.81
CA GLN A 311 -18.79 0.26 2.42
C GLN A 311 -17.35 0.48 1.96
N TRP A 312 -17.00 -0.07 0.80
CA TRP A 312 -15.61 -0.24 0.35
C TRP A 312 -15.26 0.57 -0.91
N THR A 313 -16.13 1.49 -1.33
CA THR A 313 -16.00 2.36 -2.52
C THR A 313 -14.59 2.90 -2.75
N ASP A 314 -13.96 3.45 -1.72
CA ASP A 314 -12.63 4.08 -1.76
C ASP A 314 -11.65 3.43 -0.76
N SER A 315 -11.74 2.11 -0.55
CA SER A 315 -10.92 1.40 0.46
C SER A 315 -9.84 0.55 -0.21
N PRO A 316 -8.66 1.09 -0.51
CA PRO A 316 -7.62 0.30 -1.14
C PRO A 316 -7.04 -0.72 -0.12
N PRO A 317 -6.96 -2.01 -0.48
CA PRO A 317 -6.58 -3.06 0.47
C PRO A 317 -5.06 -3.25 0.54
N ASN A 318 -4.53 -3.61 1.69
CA ASN A 318 -3.16 -4.07 1.87
C ASN A 318 -3.16 -5.57 2.16
N VAL A 319 -2.07 -6.26 1.81
CA VAL A 319 -1.85 -7.68 2.11
C VAL A 319 -0.60 -7.80 2.97
N ILE A 320 -0.78 -8.00 4.28
CA ILE A 320 0.32 -7.94 5.24
C ILE A 320 0.05 -8.83 6.45
N ASP A 321 1.11 -9.44 6.99
CA ASP A 321 1.08 -10.15 8.28
C ASP A 321 0.92 -9.15 9.43
N VAL A 322 -0.27 -9.09 10.03
CA VAL A 322 -0.60 -8.14 11.09
C VAL A 322 -0.29 -8.72 12.47
N ASP A 323 -0.42 -10.04 12.65
CA ASP A 323 -0.25 -10.68 13.95
C ASP A 323 1.10 -11.37 14.17
N GLY A 324 1.95 -11.42 13.14
CA GLY A 324 3.31 -11.93 13.17
C GLY A 324 3.39 -13.45 13.09
N ASP A 325 2.37 -14.14 12.58
CA ASP A 325 2.33 -15.60 12.49
C ASP A 325 2.95 -16.17 11.18
N GLY A 326 3.41 -15.29 10.30
CA GLY A 326 4.00 -15.60 8.99
C GLY A 326 2.98 -15.72 7.86
N LYS A 327 1.71 -15.37 8.10
CA LYS A 327 0.64 -15.36 7.10
C LYS A 327 0.10 -13.95 6.94
N ASN A 328 -0.31 -13.61 5.73
CA ASN A 328 -0.83 -12.28 5.46
C ASN A 328 -2.33 -12.20 5.74
N GLU A 329 -2.74 -11.08 6.32
CA GLU A 329 -4.11 -10.61 6.36
C GLU A 329 -4.37 -9.56 5.29
N VAL A 330 -5.66 -9.39 4.98
CA VAL A 330 -6.16 -8.25 4.22
C VAL A 330 -6.54 -7.13 5.18
N VAL A 331 -5.86 -5.98 5.07
CA VAL A 331 -6.17 -4.77 5.82
C VAL A 331 -6.88 -3.77 4.91
N GLY A 332 -7.99 -3.19 5.36
CA GLY A 332 -8.65 -2.12 4.63
C GLY A 332 -9.40 -1.15 5.54
N VAL A 333 -9.65 0.06 5.02
CA VAL A 333 -10.34 1.13 5.74
C VAL A 333 -11.67 1.43 5.06
N SER A 334 -12.74 0.87 5.60
CA SER A 334 -14.08 1.01 5.04
C SER A 334 -14.79 2.25 5.59
N ASN A 335 -15.68 2.82 4.78
CA ASN A 335 -16.79 3.63 5.27
C ASN A 335 -17.72 2.76 6.10
N VAL A 336 -18.19 3.26 7.25
CA VAL A 336 -19.24 2.62 8.03
C VAL A 336 -20.49 3.47 7.93
N GLU A 337 -21.54 2.93 7.33
CA GLU A 337 -22.76 3.68 7.00
C GLU A 337 -24.00 3.12 7.70
N MET A 338 -24.99 3.99 7.86
CA MET A 338 -26.31 3.68 8.44
C MET A 338 -27.35 4.69 7.91
N ASP A 339 -28.64 4.46 8.23
CA ASP A 339 -29.81 5.26 7.88
C ASP A 339 -30.30 5.07 6.43
N VAL A 340 -31.48 5.61 6.11
CA VAL A 340 -32.04 5.61 4.75
C VAL A 340 -32.62 7.00 4.46
N PRO A 341 -32.04 7.79 3.53
CA PRO A 341 -30.85 7.50 2.72
C PRO A 341 -29.58 7.29 3.55
N TYR A 342 -28.60 6.57 2.98
CA TYR A 342 -27.36 6.19 3.68
C TYR A 342 -26.54 7.41 4.09
N ASP A 343 -25.94 7.34 5.27
CA ASP A 343 -25.08 8.34 5.85
C ASP A 343 -23.83 7.69 6.44
N THR A 344 -22.65 8.12 5.96
CA THR A 344 -21.36 7.68 6.48
C THR A 344 -21.14 8.20 7.89
N LYS A 345 -20.97 7.28 8.85
CA LYS A 345 -20.86 7.58 10.27
C LYS A 345 -19.42 7.74 10.75
N HIS A 346 -18.49 7.01 10.15
CA HIS A 346 -17.05 7.03 10.45
C HIS A 346 -16.34 6.08 9.47
N HIS A 347 -15.01 6.11 9.45
CA HIS A 347 -14.21 5.01 8.92
C HIS A 347 -13.99 3.93 9.97
N SER A 348 -13.64 2.72 9.54
CA SER A 348 -13.08 1.71 10.42
C SER A 348 -12.08 0.81 9.72
N VAL A 349 -11.00 0.49 10.43
CA VAL A 349 -9.99 -0.47 9.98
C VAL A 349 -10.51 -1.88 10.21
N MET A 350 -10.52 -2.70 9.18
CA MET A 350 -10.89 -4.10 9.22
C MET A 350 -9.73 -4.95 8.73
N VAL A 351 -9.45 -6.03 9.47
CA VAL A 351 -8.38 -6.99 9.19
C VAL A 351 -9.00 -8.37 9.01
N LEU A 352 -8.77 -8.98 7.85
CA LEU A 352 -9.41 -10.23 7.42
C LEU A 352 -8.37 -11.29 7.09
N GLU A 353 -8.60 -12.51 7.55
CA GLU A 353 -7.66 -13.62 7.36
C GLU A 353 -7.75 -14.22 5.95
N GLY A 354 -6.60 -14.58 5.39
CA GLY A 354 -6.47 -15.35 4.15
C GLY A 354 -7.01 -16.79 4.26
N SER A 355 -6.93 -17.53 3.16
CA SER A 355 -7.44 -18.88 2.98
C SER A 355 -6.47 -20.00 3.37
N TYR A 356 -5.51 -19.73 4.26
CA TYR A 356 -4.51 -20.69 4.73
C TYR A 356 -5.11 -21.96 5.35
N GLY A 357 -4.33 -23.04 5.29
CA GLY A 357 -4.65 -24.35 5.86
C GLY A 357 -5.88 -24.99 5.22
N ASP A 358 -6.90 -25.25 6.02
CA ASP A 358 -8.18 -25.80 5.54
C ASP A 358 -9.19 -24.70 5.12
N GLY A 359 -8.76 -23.44 5.11
CA GLY A 359 -9.61 -22.29 4.81
C GLY A 359 -10.71 -22.04 5.84
N SER A 360 -10.66 -22.67 7.02
CA SER A 360 -11.66 -22.48 8.09
C SER A 360 -11.71 -21.05 8.60
N ARG A 361 -10.65 -20.26 8.36
CA ARG A 361 -10.55 -18.85 8.73
C ARG A 361 -10.65 -17.87 7.56
N SER A 362 -10.76 -18.34 6.32
CA SER A 362 -10.87 -17.47 5.14
C SER A 362 -11.98 -16.42 5.28
N ALA A 363 -11.66 -15.15 5.01
CA ALA A 363 -12.51 -13.97 5.14
C ALA A 363 -13.02 -13.64 6.56
N ARG A 364 -12.65 -14.43 7.57
CA ARG A 364 -12.99 -14.15 8.97
C ARG A 364 -12.22 -12.92 9.42
N ARG A 365 -12.73 -12.27 10.46
CA ARG A 365 -11.98 -11.20 11.12
C ARG A 365 -10.80 -11.82 11.84
N LEU A 366 -9.64 -11.20 11.72
CA LEU A 366 -8.46 -11.57 12.51
C LEU A 366 -8.83 -11.63 13.99
N THR A 367 -8.27 -12.60 14.71
CA THR A 367 -8.55 -12.77 16.13
C THR A 367 -8.10 -11.53 16.91
N GLY A 368 -9.00 -10.92 17.69
CA GLY A 368 -8.77 -9.64 18.37
C GLY A 368 -9.25 -8.41 17.57
N TRP A 369 -9.57 -8.58 16.29
CA TRP A 369 -10.13 -7.56 15.40
C TRP A 369 -11.64 -7.76 15.12
N GLU A 370 -12.34 -8.53 15.96
CA GLU A 370 -13.77 -8.77 15.78
C GLU A 370 -14.59 -7.47 15.78
N MET A 371 -14.19 -6.52 16.62
CA MET A 371 -14.73 -5.15 16.64
C MET A 371 -13.73 -4.18 16.00
N PRO A 372 -14.06 -3.59 14.83
CA PRO A 372 -13.18 -2.66 14.14
C PRO A 372 -12.93 -1.38 14.94
N VAL A 373 -11.71 -0.83 14.83
CA VAL A 373 -11.37 0.47 15.41
C VAL A 373 -11.85 1.59 14.48
N SER A 374 -12.52 2.60 15.04
CA SER A 374 -13.22 3.62 14.26
C SER A 374 -12.61 5.01 14.41
N SER A 375 -12.71 5.80 13.34
CA SER A 375 -12.52 7.26 13.39
C SER A 375 -13.72 7.97 14.03
N GLY A 376 -13.66 9.30 14.12
CA GLY A 376 -14.81 10.15 14.34
C GLY A 376 -15.72 10.29 13.11
N TYR A 377 -16.74 11.11 13.25
CA TYR A 377 -17.73 11.38 12.20
C TYR A 377 -17.15 12.27 11.10
N PRO A 378 -17.40 11.99 9.80
CA PRO A 378 -16.83 12.73 8.69
C PRO A 378 -17.10 14.25 8.74
N GLN A 379 -16.16 15.03 8.22
CA GLN A 379 -16.32 16.47 8.02
C GLN A 379 -17.54 16.77 7.12
N SER A 380 -18.21 17.89 7.36
CA SER A 380 -19.36 18.27 6.55
C SER A 380 -18.92 18.68 5.14
N ARG A 381 -19.51 18.03 4.13
CA ARG A 381 -19.40 18.46 2.72
C ARG A 381 -20.53 19.39 2.29
N ALA A 382 -21.27 20.00 3.23
CA ALA A 382 -22.34 20.94 2.90
C ALA A 382 -21.79 22.11 2.06
N GLY A 383 -22.43 22.38 0.92
CA GLY A 383 -21.97 23.39 -0.04
C GLY A 383 -20.97 22.88 -1.08
N HIS A 384 -20.53 21.63 -1.00
CA HIS A 384 -19.62 20.99 -1.97
C HIS A 384 -20.36 19.94 -2.78
N SER A 385 -20.13 19.91 -4.10
CA SER A 385 -20.66 18.85 -4.97
C SER A 385 -19.60 17.79 -5.27
N TRP A 386 -18.38 18.20 -5.60
CA TRP A 386 -17.34 17.28 -6.10
C TRP A 386 -15.94 17.60 -5.55
N TYR A 387 -15.68 18.87 -5.27
CA TYR A 387 -14.35 19.36 -4.92
C TYR A 387 -14.33 19.97 -3.52
N PRO A 388 -13.25 19.76 -2.74
CA PRO A 388 -12.11 18.90 -3.05
C PRO A 388 -12.52 17.42 -3.10
N PRO A 389 -11.85 16.58 -3.91
CA PRO A 389 -12.14 15.15 -3.91
C PRO A 389 -11.81 14.58 -2.52
N ALA A 390 -12.62 13.66 -2.00
CA ALA A 390 -12.25 12.94 -0.79
C ALA A 390 -10.99 12.11 -1.05
N ASN A 391 -10.11 11.98 -0.05
CA ASN A 391 -8.95 11.09 -0.20
C ASN A 391 -9.45 9.63 -0.10
N PRO A 392 -8.86 8.71 -0.87
CA PRO A 392 -8.86 7.31 -0.48
C PRO A 392 -8.22 7.21 0.91
N PRO A 393 -8.89 6.66 1.94
CA PRO A 393 -8.25 6.35 3.22
C PRO A 393 -7.28 5.16 3.08
N ALA A 394 -6.26 5.32 2.24
CA ALA A 394 -5.26 4.30 2.02
C ALA A 394 -4.54 3.98 3.35
N PRO A 395 -4.55 2.71 3.80
CA PRO A 395 -3.80 2.31 4.96
C PRO A 395 -2.31 2.23 4.61
N THR A 396 -1.49 2.80 5.47
CA THR A 396 -0.05 2.55 5.56
C THR A 396 0.15 1.53 6.66
N THR A 397 0.75 0.39 6.35
CA THR A 397 1.00 -0.68 7.32
C THR A 397 2.50 -0.84 7.54
N ALA A 398 2.97 -0.43 8.71
CA ALA A 398 4.38 -0.31 9.03
C ALA A 398 4.61 -0.55 10.53
N ASN A 399 5.66 -1.29 10.86
CA ASN A 399 6.11 -1.41 12.25
C ASN A 399 6.82 -0.10 12.64
N ILE A 400 6.16 0.70 13.47
CA ILE A 400 6.72 1.95 13.99
C ILE A 400 7.02 1.84 15.48
N THR A 401 6.50 0.80 16.15
CA THR A 401 6.68 0.63 17.59
C THR A 401 7.88 -0.24 17.98
N GLY A 402 8.41 -1.03 17.06
CA GLY A 402 9.53 -1.94 17.24
C GLY A 402 9.14 -3.34 17.76
N ASP A 403 7.85 -3.66 17.86
CA ASP A 403 7.34 -4.92 18.46
C ASP A 403 7.10 -6.05 17.43
N SER A 404 7.88 -6.03 16.34
CA SER A 404 7.82 -6.88 15.14
C SER A 404 6.52 -6.87 14.32
N ARG A 405 5.43 -6.29 14.82
CA ARG A 405 4.13 -6.26 14.13
C ARG A 405 3.80 -4.86 13.59
N PRO A 406 3.10 -4.75 12.45
CA PRO A 406 2.83 -3.46 11.85
C PRO A 406 1.65 -2.73 12.50
N GLU A 407 1.83 -1.44 12.74
CA GLU A 407 0.73 -0.49 12.95
C GLU A 407 0.01 -0.17 11.64
N THR A 408 -1.25 0.23 11.72
CA THR A 408 -2.02 0.79 10.58
C THR A 408 -2.21 2.29 10.77
N ILE A 409 -1.71 3.08 9.81
CA ILE A 409 -1.85 4.54 9.78
C ILE A 409 -2.75 4.93 8.62
N TYR A 410 -3.74 5.81 8.83
CA TYR A 410 -4.61 6.28 7.75
C TYR A 410 -5.22 7.65 8.01
N ALA A 411 -5.50 8.38 6.92
CA ALA A 411 -6.18 9.68 6.96
C ALA A 411 -7.71 9.50 6.87
N ALA A 412 -8.41 9.76 7.97
CA ALA A 412 -9.86 9.65 8.07
C ALA A 412 -10.57 10.92 7.55
N HIS A 413 -11.81 10.76 7.09
CA HIS A 413 -12.61 11.88 6.57
C HIS A 413 -13.10 12.84 7.65
N ASP A 414 -12.88 12.56 8.93
CA ASP A 414 -13.13 13.49 10.04
C ASP A 414 -12.02 14.56 10.20
N GLY A 415 -10.95 14.46 9.41
CA GLY A 415 -9.83 15.40 9.40
C GLY A 415 -8.66 15.00 10.30
N HIS A 416 -8.59 13.75 10.74
CA HIS A 416 -7.46 13.24 11.53
C HIS A 416 -6.70 12.13 10.81
N LEU A 417 -5.39 12.11 11.03
CA LEU A 417 -4.55 10.95 10.80
C LEU A 417 -4.62 10.06 12.05
N TYR A 418 -4.89 8.77 11.89
CA TYR A 418 -4.96 7.80 12.98
C TYR A 418 -3.81 6.80 12.88
N CYS A 419 -3.27 6.38 14.02
CA CYS A 419 -2.41 5.21 14.13
C CYS A 419 -3.05 4.17 15.04
N ILE A 420 -3.20 2.95 14.53
CA ILE A 420 -3.86 1.82 15.19
C ILE A 420 -2.83 0.72 15.39
N SER A 421 -2.71 0.23 16.62
CA SER A 421 -1.86 -0.90 16.99
C SER A 421 -2.30 -2.20 16.30
N PRO A 422 -1.41 -3.19 16.10
CA PRO A 422 -1.78 -4.54 15.67
C PRO A 422 -2.78 -5.25 16.61
N ALA A 423 -2.92 -4.78 17.85
CA ALA A 423 -3.90 -5.27 18.83
C ALA A 423 -5.27 -4.55 18.79
N ALA A 424 -5.63 -3.91 17.68
CA ALA A 424 -6.90 -3.20 17.49
C ALA A 424 -7.18 -2.07 18.53
N THR A 425 -6.19 -1.24 18.82
CA THR A 425 -6.34 -0.05 19.68
C THR A 425 -5.74 1.19 19.02
N THR A 426 -6.38 2.35 19.18
CA THR A 426 -5.81 3.62 18.72
C THR A 426 -4.63 4.02 19.61
N LEU A 427 -3.44 4.14 19.03
CA LEU A 427 -2.25 4.64 19.72
C LEU A 427 -2.30 6.16 19.82
N TRP A 428 -2.54 6.83 18.69
CA TRP A 428 -2.66 8.27 18.62
C TRP A 428 -3.52 8.72 17.43
N SER A 429 -3.90 9.99 17.44
CA SER A 429 -4.55 10.68 16.32
C SER A 429 -4.04 12.12 16.21
N TYR A 430 -3.89 12.64 15.00
CA TYR A 430 -3.40 13.98 14.71
C TYR A 430 -4.41 14.78 13.87
N ASP A 431 -4.83 15.97 14.32
CA ASP A 431 -5.73 16.87 13.59
C ASP A 431 -4.94 17.69 12.54
N PHE A 432 -5.08 17.33 11.27
CA PHE A 432 -4.37 18.00 10.17
C PHE A 432 -5.15 19.19 9.58
N ARG A 433 -6.34 19.52 10.12
CA ARG A 433 -7.24 20.49 9.45
C ARG A 433 -6.77 21.92 9.58
N HIS A 434 -5.81 22.25 10.44
CA HIS A 434 -5.42 23.63 10.70
C HIS A 434 -6.61 24.58 10.98
N GLY A 435 -7.71 24.09 11.57
CA GLY A 435 -8.93 24.86 11.78
C GLY A 435 -9.79 25.16 10.53
N ARG A 436 -9.53 24.50 9.39
CA ARG A 436 -10.37 24.54 8.19
C ARG A 436 -11.57 23.59 8.36
N ASN A 437 -12.65 23.87 7.62
CA ASN A 437 -13.88 23.06 7.70
C ASN A 437 -13.78 21.74 6.95
N LEU A 438 -13.00 21.71 5.87
CA LEU A 438 -12.85 20.55 4.99
C LEU A 438 -11.39 20.48 4.51
N MET A 439 -10.66 19.53 5.09
CA MET A 439 -9.32 19.15 4.64
C MET A 439 -9.22 17.64 4.54
N TYR A 440 -8.33 17.20 3.65
CA TYR A 440 -7.93 15.82 3.48
C TYR A 440 -6.41 15.73 3.51
N ALA A 441 -5.91 14.51 3.65
CA ALA A 441 -4.48 14.23 3.62
C ALA A 441 -4.20 13.12 2.60
N SER A 442 -2.96 13.12 2.08
CA SER A 442 -2.43 12.01 1.32
C SER A 442 -2.29 10.76 2.20
N GLU A 443 -1.99 9.63 1.57
CA GLU A 443 -1.37 8.49 2.27
C GLU A 443 -0.10 8.94 3.02
N ALA A 444 0.20 8.29 4.15
CA ALA A 444 1.33 8.62 4.99
C ALA A 444 2.53 7.73 4.68
N MET A 445 3.71 8.32 4.50
CA MET A 445 4.98 7.61 4.31
C MET A 445 5.63 7.37 5.67
N VAL A 446 6.47 6.34 5.75
CA VAL A 446 7.20 5.95 6.97
C VAL A 446 8.67 5.72 6.64
N ALA A 447 9.53 6.54 7.23
CA ALA A 447 10.98 6.50 7.06
C ALA A 447 11.68 7.13 8.27
N ASP A 448 12.86 6.64 8.61
CA ASP A 448 13.73 7.28 9.60
C ASP A 448 14.45 8.48 8.98
N LEU A 449 14.16 9.68 9.47
CA LEU A 449 14.71 10.92 8.95
C LEU A 449 15.89 11.44 9.78
N ASN A 450 16.24 10.79 10.89
CA ASN A 450 17.27 11.27 11.81
C ASN A 450 18.33 10.21 12.19
N GLN A 451 18.16 8.99 11.69
CA GLN A 451 19.04 7.84 11.85
C GLN A 451 19.08 7.28 13.29
N ASP A 452 17.94 7.29 13.99
CA ASP A 452 17.78 6.72 15.34
C ASP A 452 17.03 5.40 15.39
N TYR A 453 16.61 4.88 14.23
CA TYR A 453 15.77 3.68 14.07
C TYR A 453 14.36 3.81 14.67
N GLU A 454 13.91 5.03 14.96
CA GLU A 454 12.52 5.36 15.26
C GLU A 454 11.91 6.12 14.08
N PRO A 455 11.12 5.46 13.21
CA PRO A 455 10.71 6.08 11.96
C PRO A 455 9.72 7.24 12.17
N GLU A 456 9.87 8.28 11.35
CA GLU A 456 8.93 9.39 11.23
C GLU A 456 7.77 9.09 10.27
N ILE A 457 6.68 9.84 10.45
CA ILE A 457 5.48 9.78 9.63
C ILE A 457 5.38 11.05 8.78
N ILE A 458 5.39 10.91 7.46
CA ILE A 458 5.42 12.02 6.51
C ILE A 458 4.15 12.00 5.67
N PHE A 459 3.41 13.11 5.61
CA PHE A 459 2.25 13.20 4.73
C PHE A 459 2.04 14.63 4.26
N THR A 460 1.16 14.79 3.27
CA THR A 460 0.78 16.10 2.76
C THR A 460 -0.72 16.32 2.90
N THR A 461 -1.13 17.59 2.92
CA THR A 461 -2.54 17.94 3.02
C THR A 461 -3.05 18.63 1.76
N TYR A 462 -4.37 18.62 1.62
CA TYR A 462 -5.07 19.42 0.63
C TYR A 462 -6.50 19.72 1.09
N GLY A 463 -7.19 20.60 0.38
CA GLY A 463 -8.57 20.94 0.72
C GLY A 463 -9.20 21.88 -0.29
N ASP A 464 -10.09 22.73 0.20
CA ASP A 464 -10.98 23.54 -0.65
C ASP A 464 -10.23 24.27 -1.77
N PRO A 465 -10.75 24.27 -3.00
CA PRO A 465 -10.15 25.00 -4.10
C PRO A 465 -10.23 26.52 -3.88
N GLU A 466 -9.35 27.27 -4.54
CA GLU A 466 -9.20 28.73 -4.34
C GLU A 466 -10.49 29.53 -4.60
N ASN A 467 -11.35 29.05 -5.51
CA ASN A 467 -12.63 29.70 -5.81
C ASN A 467 -13.69 29.50 -4.72
N ILE A 468 -13.50 28.58 -3.79
CA ILE A 468 -14.40 28.36 -2.64
C ILE A 468 -13.87 29.10 -1.42
N VAL A 469 -12.59 28.94 -1.08
CA VAL A 469 -11.96 29.59 0.08
C VAL A 469 -10.69 30.35 -0.34
N PRO A 470 -10.80 31.58 -0.85
CA PRO A 470 -9.68 32.31 -1.42
C PRO A 470 -8.66 32.77 -0.35
N GLY A 471 -7.37 32.69 -0.67
CA GLY A 471 -6.26 33.16 0.18
C GLY A 471 -5.99 32.33 1.43
N VAL A 472 -6.64 31.17 1.58
CA VAL A 472 -6.47 30.28 2.74
C VAL A 472 -5.71 29.02 2.32
N ALA A 473 -4.56 28.76 2.93
CA ALA A 473 -3.75 27.58 2.65
C ALA A 473 -4.44 26.29 3.13
N HIS A 474 -4.33 25.24 2.32
CA HIS A 474 -4.76 23.87 2.62
C HIS A 474 -3.66 22.84 2.30
N GLY A 475 -2.56 23.26 1.68
CA GLY A 475 -1.43 22.43 1.29
C GLY A 475 -0.23 22.63 2.20
N TYR A 476 0.11 21.57 2.93
CA TYR A 476 1.23 21.49 3.86
C TYR A 476 1.97 20.17 3.66
N LEU A 477 3.28 20.18 3.92
CA LEU A 477 4.08 18.99 4.24
C LEU A 477 4.15 18.88 5.76
N VAL A 478 3.70 17.75 6.31
CA VAL A 478 3.64 17.50 7.74
C VAL A 478 4.49 16.29 8.08
N ILE A 479 5.32 16.41 9.13
CA ILE A 479 6.16 15.35 9.67
C ILE A 479 5.86 15.18 11.14
N LEU A 480 5.50 13.96 11.54
CA LEU A 480 5.29 13.56 12.92
C LEU A 480 6.36 12.56 13.34
N ASN A 481 6.66 12.48 14.64
CA ASN A 481 7.38 11.32 15.17
C ASN A 481 6.46 10.09 15.25
N ARG A 482 7.03 8.92 15.60
CA ARG A 482 6.30 7.66 15.80
C ARG A 482 5.13 7.74 16.80
N ASP A 483 5.16 8.69 17.73
CA ASP A 483 4.10 8.90 18.74
C ASP A 483 3.01 9.89 18.29
N GLY A 484 3.04 10.34 17.02
CA GLY A 484 2.07 11.27 16.45
C GLY A 484 2.25 12.72 16.90
N GLN A 485 3.41 13.07 17.47
CA GLN A 485 3.75 14.43 17.86
C GLN A 485 4.35 15.18 16.66
N LEU A 486 3.92 16.43 16.49
CA LEU A 486 4.38 17.27 15.39
C LEU A 486 5.87 17.60 15.52
N LEU A 487 6.63 17.31 14.46
CA LEU A 487 8.01 17.73 14.30
C LEU A 487 8.11 18.95 13.37
N HIS A 488 7.54 18.83 12.16
CA HIS A 488 7.57 19.89 11.15
C HIS A 488 6.21 20.05 10.47
N ASP A 489 5.81 21.31 10.26
CA ASP A 489 4.58 21.70 9.58
C ASP A 489 4.91 22.83 8.59
N ILE A 490 5.05 22.47 7.32
CA ILE A 490 5.58 23.36 6.27
C ILE A 490 4.47 23.70 5.29
N GLU A 491 3.98 24.94 5.35
CA GLU A 491 3.05 25.46 4.33
C GLU A 491 3.74 25.49 2.96
N PHE A 492 3.09 24.94 1.94
CA PHE A 492 3.65 25.01 0.58
C PHE A 492 3.78 26.47 0.12
N PRO A 493 4.94 26.87 -0.46
CA PRO A 493 5.19 28.25 -0.88
C PRO A 493 4.16 28.80 -1.86
N VAL A 494 3.58 27.90 -2.67
CA VAL A 494 2.49 28.17 -3.60
C VAL A 494 1.46 27.06 -3.45
N GLN A 495 0.23 27.43 -3.09
CA GLN A 495 -0.85 26.45 -2.91
C GLN A 495 -1.31 25.84 -4.24
N GLY A 496 -1.26 26.64 -5.32
CA GLY A 496 -1.72 26.27 -6.65
C GLY A 496 -3.23 26.03 -6.70
N THR A 497 -3.85 26.12 -7.87
CA THR A 497 -5.25 25.72 -8.03
C THR A 497 -5.55 25.41 -9.48
N ASN A 498 -6.35 24.37 -9.68
CA ASN A 498 -6.95 23.97 -10.95
C ASN A 498 -8.49 23.99 -10.89
N GLY A 499 -9.06 24.45 -9.77
CA GLY A 499 -10.50 24.38 -9.47
C GLY A 499 -10.96 23.07 -8.79
N ASN A 500 -10.09 22.06 -8.69
CA ASN A 500 -10.38 20.77 -8.05
C ASN A 500 -9.95 20.71 -6.58
N GLY A 501 -8.90 21.44 -6.21
CA GLY A 501 -8.40 21.52 -4.84
C GLY A 501 -7.15 22.39 -4.73
N LYS A 502 -6.66 22.58 -3.50
CA LYS A 502 -5.38 23.23 -3.18
C LYS A 502 -4.53 22.33 -2.30
N GLY A 503 -3.25 22.20 -2.61
CA GLY A 503 -2.32 21.31 -1.90
C GLY A 503 -1.95 20.05 -2.67
N ALA A 504 -1.43 19.06 -1.95
CA ALA A 504 -0.88 17.83 -2.51
C ALA A 504 -1.80 16.63 -2.18
N PRO A 505 -2.53 16.10 -3.16
CA PRO A 505 -3.37 14.92 -2.98
C PRO A 505 -2.62 13.60 -3.11
N ALA A 506 -1.55 13.55 -3.90
CA ALA A 506 -0.75 12.35 -4.08
C ALA A 506 0.04 12.04 -2.81
N ALA A 507 0.22 10.74 -2.52
CA ALA A 507 1.24 10.30 -1.57
C ALA A 507 2.60 10.91 -1.97
N PRO A 508 3.36 11.48 -1.03
CA PRO A 508 4.71 11.93 -1.35
C PRO A 508 5.64 10.72 -1.62
N THR A 509 6.86 10.97 -2.06
CA THR A 509 7.92 9.95 -2.08
C THR A 509 9.12 10.44 -1.30
N VAL A 510 9.70 9.57 -0.47
CA VAL A 510 10.82 9.82 0.43
C VAL A 510 11.98 8.90 0.04
N MET A 511 13.00 9.44 -0.61
CA MET A 511 14.16 8.68 -1.09
C MET A 511 15.29 9.64 -1.47
N ASP A 512 16.56 9.22 -1.37
CA ASP A 512 17.70 10.00 -1.86
C ASP A 512 17.63 10.08 -3.40
N LEU A 513 17.38 11.26 -3.94
CA LEU A 513 17.24 11.47 -5.37
C LEU A 513 18.57 11.76 -6.04
N ASP A 514 19.46 12.50 -5.37
CA ASP A 514 20.66 13.04 -6.01
C ASP A 514 21.97 12.35 -5.66
N GLY A 515 21.93 11.39 -4.73
CA GLY A 515 23.04 10.55 -4.31
C GLY A 515 23.96 11.24 -3.30
N ASP A 516 23.53 12.33 -2.66
CA ASP A 516 24.32 13.02 -1.64
C ASP A 516 24.17 12.41 -0.23
N GLY A 517 23.22 11.48 -0.07
CA GLY A 517 22.93 10.75 1.16
C GLY A 517 21.75 11.32 1.95
N ASP A 518 21.35 12.57 1.74
CA ASP A 518 20.14 13.11 2.33
C ASP A 518 18.90 12.61 1.57
N LEU A 519 17.79 12.39 2.27
CA LEU A 519 16.52 11.99 1.66
C LEU A 519 15.80 13.19 1.06
N GLU A 520 15.30 13.03 -0.16
CA GLU A 520 14.33 13.95 -0.74
C GLU A 520 12.89 13.54 -0.44
N ILE A 521 12.05 14.53 -0.10
CA ILE A 521 10.60 14.42 -0.07
C ILE A 521 10.00 15.13 -1.29
N VAL A 522 9.34 14.37 -2.16
CA VAL A 522 8.69 14.90 -3.36
C VAL A 522 7.17 14.90 -3.20
N ALA A 523 6.56 16.09 -3.29
CA ALA A 523 5.13 16.30 -3.17
C ALA A 523 4.54 16.87 -4.48
N GLN A 524 3.65 16.13 -5.14
CA GLN A 524 2.92 16.60 -6.32
C GLN A 524 1.60 17.26 -5.94
N THR A 525 1.23 18.34 -6.62
CA THR A 525 0.07 19.17 -6.27
C THR A 525 -1.01 19.23 -7.35
N PHE A 526 -2.20 19.68 -6.98
CA PHE A 526 -3.28 19.93 -7.94
C PHE A 526 -2.95 21.00 -8.99
N GLY A 527 -2.10 21.98 -8.66
CA GLY A 527 -1.89 23.13 -9.56
C GLY A 527 -0.69 24.03 -9.26
N ALA A 528 0.26 23.58 -8.44
CA ALA A 528 1.55 24.25 -8.22
C ALA A 528 2.74 23.44 -8.76
N GLY A 529 2.48 22.34 -9.47
CA GLY A 529 3.48 21.38 -9.93
C GLY A 529 3.98 20.47 -8.81
N ALA A 530 5.27 20.20 -8.74
CA ALA A 530 5.89 19.42 -7.67
C ALA A 530 6.82 20.28 -6.81
N PHE A 531 6.86 19.98 -5.51
CA PHE A 531 7.85 20.50 -4.58
C PHE A 531 8.80 19.38 -4.19
N VAL A 532 10.10 19.67 -4.23
CA VAL A 532 11.16 18.75 -3.78
C VAL A 532 11.84 19.39 -2.60
N TYR A 533 11.84 18.70 -1.47
CA TYR A 533 12.55 19.10 -0.26
C TYR A 533 13.67 18.10 -0.01
N SER A 534 14.82 18.54 0.47
CA SER A 534 15.87 17.69 1.04
C SER A 534 15.76 17.74 2.56
N VAL A 535 16.00 16.62 3.25
CA VAL A 535 16.00 16.53 4.71
C VAL A 535 17.45 16.38 5.18
N PRO A 536 18.09 17.45 5.68
CA PRO A 536 19.50 17.38 6.05
C PRO A 536 19.77 16.35 7.13
N ASP A 537 20.92 15.68 7.05
CA ASP A 537 21.38 14.67 8.00
C ASP A 537 20.46 13.42 8.07
N SER A 538 19.59 13.21 7.09
CA SER A 538 18.83 11.96 6.95
C SER A 538 19.64 10.93 6.13
N ALA A 539 19.16 9.70 6.02
CA ALA A 539 19.79 8.66 5.20
C ALA A 539 18.80 7.58 4.78
N GLU A 540 19.13 6.80 3.76
CA GLU A 540 18.39 5.58 3.40
C GLU A 540 18.68 4.40 4.34
N ASN A 541 18.74 4.65 5.65
CA ASN A 541 18.98 3.61 6.65
C ASN A 541 17.70 2.81 6.97
N GLN A 542 16.52 3.43 6.89
CA GLN A 542 15.24 2.75 7.14
C GLN A 542 14.10 3.39 6.32
N LEU A 543 13.78 2.80 5.18
CA LEU A 543 12.62 3.14 4.36
C LEU A 543 11.56 2.03 4.48
N ILE A 544 10.49 2.27 5.23
CA ILE A 544 9.46 1.23 5.50
C ILE A 544 8.29 1.34 4.53
N TRP A 545 7.88 2.57 4.24
CA TRP A 545 6.80 2.89 3.31
C TRP A 545 7.11 4.22 2.60
N PRO A 546 8.11 4.25 1.69
CA PRO A 546 8.68 5.49 1.16
C PRO A 546 7.88 6.09 0.01
N THR A 547 6.89 5.39 -0.55
CA THR A 547 6.11 5.87 -1.69
C THR A 547 4.67 5.35 -1.62
N GLY A 548 3.75 5.93 -2.41
CA GLY A 548 2.33 5.56 -2.38
C GLY A 548 2.09 4.07 -2.59
N ARG A 549 1.15 3.48 -1.85
CA ARG A 549 0.84 2.05 -1.85
C ARG A 549 2.06 1.16 -1.55
N GLY A 550 3.00 1.69 -0.78
CA GLY A 550 4.11 0.96 -0.16
C GLY A 550 5.36 0.84 -1.02
N ASN A 551 5.24 0.49 -2.29
CA ASN A 551 6.37 0.21 -3.17
C ASN A 551 6.13 0.59 -4.63
N TYR A 552 7.03 0.22 -5.55
CA TYR A 552 6.88 0.51 -6.97
C TYR A 552 5.90 -0.37 -7.73
N LEU A 553 5.50 -1.50 -7.14
CA LEU A 553 4.43 -2.35 -7.64
C LEU A 553 3.04 -1.88 -7.19
N ARG A 554 2.97 -1.01 -6.17
CA ARG A 554 1.72 -0.43 -5.64
C ARG A 554 0.74 -1.46 -5.09
N ASP A 555 1.24 -2.61 -4.70
CA ASP A 555 0.50 -3.80 -4.27
C ASP A 555 -0.10 -3.69 -2.86
N GLY A 556 0.21 -2.62 -2.11
CA GLY A 556 -0.25 -2.45 -0.73
C GLY A 556 0.56 -3.29 0.27
N ARG A 557 1.84 -3.54 -0.02
CA ARG A 557 2.79 -4.21 0.88
C ARG A 557 3.92 -3.28 1.27
N SER A 558 4.56 -3.55 2.41
CA SER A 558 5.71 -2.77 2.87
C SER A 558 6.85 -2.79 1.86
N TRP A 559 7.69 -1.75 1.91
CA TRP A 559 8.84 -1.64 1.04
C TRP A 559 9.86 -2.73 1.33
N ILE A 560 10.20 -3.48 0.29
CA ILE A 560 11.35 -4.37 0.20
C ILE A 560 12.08 -3.84 -1.03
N ASP A 561 13.34 -3.42 -0.92
CA ASP A 561 13.94 -2.65 -2.01
C ASP A 561 14.03 -3.47 -3.32
N ALA A 562 14.04 -2.79 -4.46
CA ALA A 562 14.02 -3.40 -5.79
C ALA A 562 15.31 -4.17 -6.16
N ASN A 563 16.26 -4.31 -5.23
CA ASN A 563 17.40 -5.23 -5.32
C ASN A 563 17.24 -6.46 -4.41
N GLY A 564 16.12 -6.62 -3.69
CA GLY A 564 15.98 -7.68 -2.68
C GLY A 564 16.95 -7.49 -1.50
N SER A 565 17.39 -6.26 -1.25
CA SER A 565 18.03 -5.85 -0.01
C SER A 565 17.13 -4.74 0.60
N ASN A 566 17.41 -4.00 1.65
CA ASN A 566 17.95 -4.37 2.93
C ASN A 566 16.80 -4.40 3.96
N VAL A 567 16.38 -5.59 4.40
CA VAL A 567 15.93 -5.71 5.78
C VAL A 567 17.15 -6.17 6.58
N ALA A 568 17.56 -5.41 7.60
CA ALA A 568 18.70 -5.78 8.42
C ALA A 568 18.49 -7.20 8.99
N GLY A 569 19.35 -8.13 8.58
CA GLY A 569 19.27 -9.54 8.96
C GLY A 569 18.45 -10.46 8.03
N ASP A 570 17.96 -9.98 6.89
CA ASP A 570 17.44 -10.82 5.81
C ASP A 570 18.61 -11.32 4.95
N VAL A 571 19.10 -12.52 5.26
CA VAL A 571 20.31 -13.14 4.68
C VAL A 571 19.98 -13.87 3.38
N ASN A 572 18.73 -14.31 3.21
CA ASN A 572 18.28 -15.07 2.04
C ASN A 572 17.54 -14.21 1.00
N SER A 573 17.37 -12.91 1.25
CA SER A 573 16.68 -11.96 0.36
C SER A 573 15.23 -12.34 0.08
N ASP A 574 14.56 -12.95 1.07
CA ASP A 574 13.13 -13.25 1.00
C ASP A 574 12.24 -12.09 1.51
N GLY A 575 12.87 -11.02 1.98
CA GLY A 575 12.21 -9.82 2.49
C GLY A 575 11.80 -9.91 3.96
N LEU A 576 12.10 -11.00 4.66
CA LEU A 576 11.67 -11.26 6.03
C LEU A 576 12.86 -11.75 6.91
N PRO A 577 13.44 -10.91 7.79
CA PRO A 577 14.51 -11.35 8.68
C PRO A 577 13.97 -12.34 9.72
N ASN A 578 14.28 -13.62 9.57
CA ASN A 578 13.68 -14.69 10.36
C ASN A 578 14.71 -15.76 10.80
N LEU A 579 14.22 -16.86 11.38
CA LEU A 579 15.10 -17.92 11.90
C LEU A 579 15.84 -18.67 10.77
N TYR A 580 15.28 -18.70 9.55
CA TYR A 580 16.00 -19.22 8.38
C TYR A 580 17.21 -18.36 8.06
N ASP A 581 17.15 -17.04 8.21
CA ASP A 581 18.31 -16.16 8.03
C ASP A 581 19.38 -16.41 9.09
N SER A 582 18.96 -16.68 10.33
CA SER A 582 19.87 -17.12 11.39
C SER A 582 20.58 -18.43 11.03
N ILE A 583 19.85 -19.37 10.46
CA ILE A 583 20.37 -20.67 10.02
C ILE A 583 21.31 -20.49 8.83
N SER A 584 20.95 -19.64 7.87
CA SER A 584 21.75 -19.30 6.70
C SER A 584 23.05 -18.62 7.11
N ALA A 585 23.01 -17.63 8.02
CA ALA A 585 24.19 -16.99 8.60
C ALA A 585 25.09 -18.01 9.34
N LEU A 586 24.51 -18.92 10.13
CA LEU A 586 25.27 -19.99 10.81
C LEU A 586 25.87 -21.01 9.82
N GLN A 587 25.22 -21.28 8.69
CA GLN A 587 25.73 -22.11 7.61
C GLN A 587 26.95 -21.44 6.94
N THR A 588 26.88 -20.15 6.65
CA THR A 588 28.02 -19.34 6.17
C THR A 588 29.21 -19.43 7.14
N VAL A 589 28.98 -19.19 8.43
CA VAL A 589 30.02 -19.22 9.48
C VAL A 589 30.69 -20.60 9.61
N THR A 590 29.97 -21.69 9.29
CA THR A 590 30.48 -23.06 9.36
C THR A 590 31.09 -23.56 8.04
N GLY A 591 31.14 -22.72 7.00
CA GLY A 591 31.69 -23.06 5.69
C GLY A 591 30.81 -24.02 4.87
N MET A 592 29.51 -24.07 5.18
CA MET A 592 28.51 -24.73 4.36
C MET A 592 28.08 -23.75 3.25
N ALA A 593 27.75 -24.27 2.06
CA ALA A 593 27.37 -23.40 0.94
C ALA A 593 26.03 -22.71 1.19
N SER A 594 26.05 -21.38 1.18
CA SER A 594 24.91 -20.46 1.26
C SER A 594 25.05 -19.38 0.18
N SER A 595 23.94 -18.76 -0.23
CA SER A 595 23.96 -17.49 -0.95
C SER A 595 24.24 -16.38 0.06
N ASP A 596 25.46 -15.83 0.05
CA ASP A 596 25.81 -14.73 0.96
C ASP A 596 25.28 -13.40 0.39
N ASN A 597 24.45 -12.69 1.14
CA ASN A 597 24.12 -11.28 0.90
C ASN A 597 25.02 -10.40 1.79
N PRO A 598 26.01 -9.67 1.24
CA PRO A 598 26.92 -8.83 2.03
C PRO A 598 26.24 -7.60 2.67
N ASP A 599 25.00 -7.29 2.30
CA ASP A 599 24.25 -6.15 2.84
C ASP A 599 23.37 -6.54 4.07
N ALA A 600 23.28 -7.83 4.40
CA ALA A 600 22.71 -8.31 5.68
C ALA A 600 23.66 -8.11 6.89
N ASP A 601 24.79 -7.45 6.64
CA ASP A 601 25.81 -7.12 7.62
C ASP A 601 25.33 -5.99 8.55
N ILE A 602 25.04 -6.38 9.78
CA ILE A 602 24.50 -5.48 10.81
C ILE A 602 25.60 -4.63 11.46
N ASN A 603 26.88 -5.00 11.32
CA ASN A 603 27.99 -4.31 11.98
C ASN A 603 28.93 -3.55 11.02
N GLY A 604 28.69 -3.63 9.71
CA GLY A 604 29.41 -2.88 8.67
C GLY A 604 30.83 -3.39 8.40
N ASP A 605 31.16 -4.62 8.78
CA ASP A 605 32.47 -5.25 8.55
C ASP A 605 32.63 -5.98 7.20
N GLN A 606 31.59 -5.92 6.37
CA GLN A 606 31.37 -6.57 5.08
C GLN A 606 31.41 -8.10 5.14
N LYS A 607 31.02 -8.70 6.27
CA LYS A 607 30.91 -10.16 6.43
C LYS A 607 29.63 -10.55 7.15
N ILE A 608 29.09 -11.70 6.75
CA ILE A 608 28.05 -12.39 7.50
C ILE A 608 28.72 -13.34 8.49
N GLY A 609 28.51 -13.08 9.78
CA GLY A 609 29.25 -13.66 10.88
C GLY A 609 28.36 -14.12 12.05
N LEU A 610 29.03 -14.42 13.18
CA LEU A 610 28.36 -14.84 14.41
C LEU A 610 27.52 -13.71 15.03
N GLU A 611 27.88 -12.46 14.75
CA GLU A 611 27.20 -11.28 15.31
C GLU A 611 25.83 -11.07 14.65
N GLU A 612 25.74 -11.26 13.34
CA GLU A 612 24.49 -11.22 12.57
C GLU A 612 23.57 -12.38 12.99
N ALA A 613 24.13 -13.58 13.15
CA ALA A 613 23.39 -14.73 13.67
C ALA A 613 22.89 -14.51 15.11
N ILE A 614 23.67 -13.86 15.98
CA ILE A 614 23.26 -13.55 17.36
C ILE A 614 22.18 -12.46 17.39
N TYR A 615 22.29 -11.44 16.56
CA TYR A 615 21.28 -10.39 16.43
C TYR A 615 19.93 -10.98 16.03
N LEU A 616 19.91 -11.81 14.99
CA LEU A 616 18.69 -12.48 14.51
C LEU A 616 18.14 -13.47 15.54
N LEU A 617 19.01 -14.20 16.25
CA LEU A 617 18.58 -15.08 17.34
C LEU A 617 18.00 -14.32 18.54
N ASN A 618 18.45 -13.09 18.82
CA ASN A 618 17.87 -12.26 19.88
C ASN A 618 16.49 -11.71 19.47
N GLN A 619 16.36 -11.25 18.22
CA GLN A 619 15.07 -10.84 17.64
C GLN A 619 14.07 -11.99 17.67
N ALA A 620 14.48 -13.20 17.26
CA ALA A 620 13.61 -14.39 17.26
C ALA A 620 13.31 -14.95 18.67
N ALA A 621 14.03 -14.49 19.70
CA ALA A 621 13.88 -14.98 21.08
C ALA A 621 13.16 -14.01 22.02
N ASP A 622 12.72 -12.83 21.55
CA ASP A 622 12.20 -11.73 22.37
C ASP A 622 13.15 -11.37 23.55
N LEU A 623 14.47 -11.33 23.32
CA LEU A 623 15.50 -11.11 24.36
C LEU A 623 16.16 -9.73 24.34
#